data_AF-A0A831Y7A6-F1
#
_entry.id   AF-A0A831Y7A6-F1
#
_cell.length_a   1.000
_cell.length_b   1.000
_cell.length_c   1.000
_cell.angle_alpha   90.00
_cell.angle_beta   90.00
_cell.angle_gamma   90.00
#
_symmetry.space_group_name_H-M   'P 1'
#
loop_
_entity.id
_entity.type
_entity.pdbx_description
1 polymer ?
#
loop_
_entity_poly.entity_id
_entity_poly.type
_entity_poly.pdbx_seq_one_letter_code
_entity_poly.pdbx_strand_id
1 'polypeptide(L)'
;MPPRLADLVRRARRLAAERDRLVDGLAAEWTRALKGQSLSRADLDELWAGLLEEAVRRGGRESDGGWTAQAWRREAQEVIAQVRERVEAALRER
;
A
#
# COMPACT_ATOMS: atom_id res chain seq x y z
N MET A 1 22.43 -4.77 25.27
CA MET A 1 21.16 -4.94 26.01
C MET A 1 20.01 -4.97 25.01
N PRO A 2 19.08 -5.93 25.08
CA PRO A 2 17.93 -5.95 24.18
C PRO A 2 17.06 -4.70 24.38
N PRO A 3 16.44 -4.17 23.31
CA PRO A 3 15.56 -3.02 23.42
C PRO A 3 14.40 -3.33 24.38
N ARG A 4 14.03 -2.35 25.21
CA ARG A 4 12.90 -2.51 26.14
C ARG A 4 11.61 -2.62 25.34
N LEU A 5 10.67 -3.46 25.78
CA LEU A 5 9.37 -3.66 25.13
C LEU A 5 8.65 -2.33 24.86
N ALA A 6 8.72 -1.37 25.79
CA ALA A 6 8.12 -0.05 25.61
C ALA A 6 8.68 0.72 24.40
N ASP A 7 9.98 0.60 24.13
CA ASP A 7 10.62 1.26 22.99
C ASP A 7 10.24 0.59 21.67
N LEU A 8 10.10 -0.75 21.66
CA LEU A 8 9.57 -1.50 20.52
C LEU A 8 8.13 -1.09 20.20
N VAL A 9 7.27 -0.98 21.21
CA VAL A 9 5.88 -0.54 21.03
C VAL A 9 5.82 0.89 20.50
N ARG A 10 6.64 1.82 21.03
CA ARG A 10 6.70 3.20 20.54
C ARG A 10 7.15 3.25 19.09
N ARG A 11 8.16 2.46 18.73
CA ARG A 11 8.66 2.36 17.35
C ARG A 11 7.59 1.79 16.42
N ALA A 12 6.92 0.71 16.80
CA ALA A 12 5.86 0.11 15.99
C ALA A 12 4.72 1.10 15.71
N ARG A 13 4.28 1.86 16.72
CA ARG A 13 3.26 2.91 16.55
C ARG A 13 3.72 4.03 15.60
N ARG A 14 4.98 4.45 15.71
CA ARG A 14 5.53 5.47 14.81
C ARG A 14 5.57 4.98 13.36
N LEU A 15 6.02 3.75 13.14
CA LEU A 15 6.06 3.14 11.81
C LEU A 15 4.65 2.95 11.23
N ALA A 16 3.67 2.56 12.04
CA ALA A 16 2.27 2.48 11.61
C ALA A 16 1.75 3.86 11.16
N ALA A 17 1.98 4.91 11.94
CA ALA A 17 1.57 6.27 11.56
C ALA A 17 2.29 6.79 10.31
N GLU A 18 3.56 6.40 10.11
CA GLU A 18 4.31 6.73 8.90
C GLU A 18 3.76 6.01 7.67
N ARG A 19 3.45 4.71 7.78
CA ARG A 19 2.76 3.94 6.74
C ARG A 19 1.43 4.59 6.37
N ASP A 20 0.62 4.97 7.35
CA ASP A 20 -0.69 5.56 7.08
C ASP A 20 -0.56 6.88 6.31
N ARG A 21 0.43 7.73 6.66
CA ARG A 21 0.72 8.95 5.89
C ARG A 21 1.19 8.68 4.46
N LEU A 22 2.00 7.64 4.25
CA LEU A 22 2.43 7.23 2.91
C LEU A 22 1.23 6.73 2.08
N VAL A 23 0.34 5.96 2.69
CA VAL A 23 -0.91 5.50 2.06
C VAL A 23 -1.78 6.70 1.67
N ASP A 24 -1.97 7.66 2.56
CA ASP A 24 -2.78 8.86 2.27
C ASP A 24 -2.15 9.72 1.15
N GLY A 25 -0.83 9.87 1.16
CA GLY A 25 -0.09 10.58 0.10
C GLY A 25 -0.25 9.90 -1.28
N LEU A 26 -0.04 8.58 -1.32
CA LEU A 26 -0.24 7.77 -2.52
C LEU A 26 -1.68 7.87 -3.02
N ALA A 27 -2.66 7.77 -2.13
CA ALA A 27 -4.06 7.87 -2.49
C ALA A 27 -4.37 9.24 -3.12
N ALA A 28 -3.87 10.33 -2.53
CA ALA A 28 -4.06 11.67 -3.08
C ALA A 28 -3.44 11.84 -4.47
N GLU A 29 -2.24 11.29 -4.70
CA GLU A 29 -1.58 11.31 -6.01
C GLU A 29 -2.36 10.49 -7.06
N TRP A 30 -2.75 9.27 -6.73
CA TRP A 30 -3.56 8.42 -7.61
C TRP A 30 -4.91 9.03 -7.91
N THR A 31 -5.62 9.58 -6.93
CA THR A 31 -6.89 10.29 -7.17
C THR A 31 -6.69 11.43 -8.15
N ARG A 32 -5.65 12.27 -7.99
CA ARG A 32 -5.37 13.36 -8.94
C ARG A 32 -5.08 12.83 -10.34
N ALA A 33 -4.30 11.76 -10.46
CA ALA A 33 -3.93 11.17 -11.74
C ALA A 33 -5.14 10.55 -12.47
N LEU A 34 -6.01 9.84 -11.74
CA LEU A 34 -7.15 9.13 -12.30
C LEU A 34 -8.39 10.02 -12.48
N LYS A 35 -8.44 11.18 -11.82
CA LYS A 35 -9.59 12.10 -11.91
C LYS A 35 -9.80 12.56 -13.35
N GLY A 36 -11.04 12.44 -13.82
CA GLY A 36 -11.42 12.83 -15.18
C GLY A 36 -11.09 11.78 -16.24
N GLN A 37 -10.46 10.65 -15.89
CA GLN A 37 -10.33 9.52 -16.78
C GLN A 37 -11.63 8.71 -16.81
N SER A 38 -12.04 8.27 -18.00
CA SER A 38 -13.22 7.42 -18.20
C SER A 38 -12.89 5.94 -17.96
N LEU A 39 -12.39 5.62 -16.75
CA LEU A 39 -12.02 4.26 -16.37
C LEU A 39 -13.25 3.48 -15.94
N SER A 40 -13.41 2.29 -16.52
CA SER A 40 -14.37 1.31 -16.04
C SER A 40 -13.87 0.67 -14.74
N ARG A 41 -14.76 -0.05 -14.06
CA ARG A 41 -14.37 -0.86 -12.89
C ARG A 41 -13.33 -1.91 -13.25
N ALA A 42 -13.42 -2.50 -14.44
CA ALA A 42 -12.46 -3.50 -14.90
C ALA A 42 -11.07 -2.89 -15.11
N ASP A 43 -10.99 -1.68 -15.66
CA ASP A 43 -9.71 -0.97 -15.83
C ASP A 43 -9.03 -0.69 -14.48
N LEU A 44 -9.83 -0.32 -13.47
CA LEU A 44 -9.31 -0.13 -12.10
C LEU A 44 -8.86 -1.44 -11.47
N ASP A 45 -9.64 -2.52 -11.62
CA ASP A 45 -9.27 -3.84 -11.12
C ASP A 45 -7.94 -4.33 -11.74
N GLU A 46 -7.76 -4.15 -13.05
CA GLU A 46 -6.51 -4.49 -13.75
C GLU A 46 -5.34 -3.62 -13.28
N LEU A 47 -5.54 -2.31 -13.13
CA LEU A 47 -4.54 -1.39 -12.59
C LEU A 47 -4.04 -1.85 -11.21
N TRP A 48 -4.96 -2.14 -10.29
CA TRP A 48 -4.59 -2.55 -8.93
C TRP A 48 -3.91 -3.92 -8.90
N ALA A 49 -4.33 -4.86 -9.76
CA ALA A 49 -3.69 -6.15 -9.91
C ALA A 49 -2.23 -6.01 -10.41
N GLY A 50 -2.00 -5.19 -11.44
CA GLY A 50 -0.66 -4.94 -11.97
C GLY A 50 0.28 -4.30 -10.95
N LEU A 51 -0.22 -3.33 -10.15
CA LEU A 51 0.56 -2.72 -9.07
C LEU A 51 0.93 -3.74 -7.99
N LEU A 52 0.01 -4.66 -7.66
CA LEU A 52 0.27 -5.72 -6.68
C LEU A 52 1.34 -6.70 -7.17
N GLU A 53 1.20 -7.19 -8.40
CA GLU A 53 2.18 -8.11 -8.98
C GLU A 53 3.58 -7.49 -9.03
N GLU A 54 3.66 -6.22 -9.42
CA GLU A 54 4.92 -5.49 -9.46
C GLU A 54 5.52 -5.28 -8.07
N ALA A 55 4.71 -4.92 -7.07
CA ALA A 55 5.15 -4.75 -5.68
C ALA A 55 5.70 -6.07 -5.11
N VAL A 56 5.02 -7.19 -5.36
CA VAL A 56 5.48 -8.53 -4.92
C VAL A 56 6.77 -8.91 -5.62
N ARG A 57 6.89 -8.63 -6.92
CA ARG A 57 8.08 -8.92 -7.71
C ARG A 57 9.30 -8.12 -7.23
N ARG A 58 9.13 -6.83 -6.92
CA ARG A 58 10.21 -5.99 -6.37
C ARG A 58 10.58 -6.38 -4.95
N GLY A 59 9.60 -6.55 -4.07
CA GLY A 59 9.83 -6.97 -2.68
C GLY A 59 10.55 -8.32 -2.59
N GLY A 60 10.25 -9.26 -3.49
CA GLY A 60 10.95 -10.54 -3.58
C GLY A 60 12.41 -10.44 -4.06
N ARG A 61 12.78 -9.40 -4.82
CA ARG A 61 14.16 -9.18 -5.29
C ARG A 61 15.01 -8.40 -4.29
N GLU A 62 14.40 -7.48 -3.56
CA GLU A 62 15.07 -6.58 -2.60
C GLU A 62 15.16 -7.18 -1.19
N SER A 63 14.43 -8.27 -0.92
CA SER A 63 14.46 -8.95 0.37
C SER A 63 15.68 -9.86 0.50
N ASP A 64 16.70 -9.39 1.22
CA ASP A 64 17.91 -10.14 1.64
C ASP A 64 17.62 -11.26 2.69
N GLY A 65 16.49 -11.95 2.57
CA GLY A 65 16.22 -13.20 3.30
C GLY A 65 15.35 -13.09 4.55
N GLY A 66 14.68 -11.96 4.79
CA GLY A 66 13.79 -11.81 5.94
C GLY A 66 12.37 -12.32 5.72
N TRP A 67 11.79 -12.06 4.54
CA TRP A 67 10.37 -12.28 4.27
C TRP A 67 10.16 -13.27 3.13
N THR A 68 9.23 -14.20 3.30
CA THR A 68 8.81 -15.08 2.21
C THR A 68 8.04 -14.29 1.15
N ALA A 69 8.00 -14.77 -0.09
CA ALA A 69 7.19 -14.16 -1.15
C ALA A 69 5.71 -14.04 -0.75
N GLN A 70 5.21 -14.97 0.07
CA GLN A 70 3.85 -14.94 0.60
C GLN A 70 3.64 -13.83 1.65
N ALA A 71 4.63 -13.59 2.52
CA ALA A 71 4.59 -12.47 3.46
C ALA A 71 4.57 -11.13 2.72
N TRP A 72 5.41 -10.97 1.70
CA TRP A 72 5.38 -9.80 0.82
C TRP A 72 4.05 -9.63 0.10
N ARG A 73 3.49 -10.71 -0.45
CA ARG A 73 2.19 -10.66 -1.12
C ARG A 73 1.08 -10.18 -0.19
N ARG A 74 1.06 -10.69 1.04
CA ARG A 74 0.06 -10.26 2.03
C ARG A 74 0.19 -8.76 2.34
N GLU A 75 1.40 -8.29 2.58
CA GLU A 75 1.65 -6.91 2.99
C GLU A 75 1.40 -5.93 1.84
N ALA A 76 1.80 -6.29 0.62
CA ALA A 76 1.46 -5.53 -0.58
C ALA A 76 -0.05 -5.48 -0.83
N GLN A 77 -0.77 -6.59 -0.62
CA GLN A 77 -2.23 -6.64 -0.71
C GLN A 77 -2.89 -5.70 0.30
N GLU A 78 -2.46 -5.73 1.55
CA GLU A 78 -3.02 -4.88 2.61
C GLU A 78 -2.81 -3.38 2.31
N VAL A 79 -1.61 -2.98 1.87
CA VAL A 79 -1.31 -1.59 1.51
C VAL A 79 -2.10 -1.15 0.28
N ILE A 80 -2.11 -1.96 -0.79
CA ILE A 80 -2.83 -1.61 -2.03
C ILE A 80 -4.34 -1.55 -1.79
N ALA A 81 -4.89 -2.44 -0.96
CA ALA A 81 -6.31 -2.39 -0.60
C ALA A 81 -6.68 -1.05 0.08
N GLN A 82 -5.85 -0.57 1.01
CA GLN A 82 -6.06 0.70 1.69
C GLN A 82 -5.96 1.92 0.76
N VAL A 83 -5.01 1.91 -0.18
CA VAL A 83 -4.88 2.95 -1.21
C VAL A 83 -6.10 2.91 -2.13
N ARG A 84 -6.45 1.73 -2.64
CA ARG A 84 -7.60 1.51 -3.52
C ARG A 84 -8.89 2.04 -2.90
N GLU A 85 -9.16 1.68 -1.65
CA GLU A 85 -10.36 2.11 -0.93
C GLU A 85 -10.49 3.64 -0.90
N ARG A 86 -9.41 4.33 -0.52
CA ARG A 86 -9.37 5.80 -0.45
C ARG A 86 -9.53 6.46 -1.83
N VAL A 87 -8.83 5.93 -2.83
CA VAL A 87 -8.91 6.46 -4.21
C VAL A 87 -10.31 6.30 -4.77
N GLU A 88 -10.89 5.10 -4.68
CA GLU A 88 -12.22 4.84 -5.22
C GLU A 88 -13.31 5.57 -4.45
N ALA A 89 -13.15 5.81 -3.14
CA ALA A 89 -14.06 6.67 -2.38
C ALA A 89 -13.99 8.13 -2.87
N ALA A 90 -12.79 8.68 -3.01
CA ALA A 90 -12.59 10.06 -3.48
C ALA A 90 -13.03 10.28 -4.94
N LEU A 91 -12.99 9.24 -5.79
CA LEU A 91 -13.53 9.31 -7.15
C LEU A 91 -15.08 9.25 -7.19
N ARG A 92 -15.71 8.69 -6.15
CA ARG A 92 -17.17 8.61 -6.00
C ARG A 92 -17.78 9.86 -5.37
N GLU A 93 -17.06 10.51 -4.47
CA GLU A 93 -17.43 11.80 -3.86
C GLU A 93 -17.40 12.90 -4.92
N ARG A 94 -18.58 13.15 -5.50
CA ARG A 94 -18.80 14.02 -6.65
C ARG A 94 -19.43 15.34 -6.23
#